data_AF-A0A523NQS7-F1
#
_entry.id   AF-A0A523NQS7-F1
#
_cell.length_a   1.000
_cell.length_b   1.000
_cell.length_c   1.000
_cell.angle_alpha   90.00
_cell.angle_beta   90.00
_cell.angle_gamma   90.00
#
_symmetry.space_group_name_H-M   'P 1'
#
loop_
_entity.id
_entity.type
_entity.pdbx_description
1 polymer ?
#
loop_
_entity_poly.entity_id
_entity_poly.type
_entity_poly.pdbx_seq_one_letter_code
_entity_poly.pdbx_strand_id
1 'polypeptide(L)'
;MACISHPAHAYETISLKEYPTLATKIANPVNLMRLDKTKTFQINTDHYILQFFFNGQNLLGIIFKRDLSKPIHLRWCFFRSCEENPFDYKVVIANPHQAPFKDNFFEVKYPPGLHYQFQGLHFSSGN
;
A
#
# COMPACT_ATOMS: atom_id res chain seq x y z
N MET A 1 48.12 -15.78 11.86
CA MET A 1 47.37 -14.63 11.30
C MET A 1 46.23 -15.20 10.48
N ALA A 2 45.01 -15.22 11.02
CA ALA A 2 43.85 -15.84 10.38
C ALA A 2 42.88 -14.71 9.97
N CYS A 3 42.67 -14.54 8.67
CA CYS A 3 41.63 -13.64 8.15
C CYS A 3 40.31 -14.40 8.19
N ILE A 4 39.41 -13.98 9.09
CA ILE A 4 38.05 -14.51 9.20
C ILE A 4 37.24 -13.86 8.07
N SER A 5 36.77 -14.69 7.13
CA SER A 5 35.88 -14.29 6.05
C SER A 5 34.52 -13.89 6.64
N HIS A 6 34.12 -12.63 6.39
CA HIS A 6 32.76 -12.18 6.70
C HIS A 6 31.81 -12.74 5.63
N PRO A 7 30.63 -13.26 6.00
CA PRO A 7 29.61 -13.61 5.02
C PRO A 7 29.11 -12.32 4.38
N ALA A 8 29.40 -12.15 3.09
CA ALA A 8 28.80 -11.11 2.27
C ALA A 8 27.32 -11.47 2.08
N HIS A 9 26.47 -10.94 2.95
CA HIS A 9 25.03 -10.94 2.72
C HIS A 9 24.78 -10.08 1.48
N ALA A 10 24.59 -10.76 0.35
CA ALA A 10 24.11 -10.15 -0.88
C ALA A 10 22.66 -9.74 -0.65
N TYR A 11 22.46 -8.50 -0.22
CA TYR A 11 21.16 -7.86 -0.35
C TYR A 11 20.92 -7.71 -1.86
N GLU A 12 20.04 -8.52 -2.43
CA GLU A 12 19.54 -8.26 -3.78
C GLU A 12 18.94 -6.86 -3.78
N THR A 13 19.61 -5.94 -4.48
CA THR A 13 19.07 -4.63 -4.78
C THR A 13 17.88 -4.86 -5.70
N ILE A 14 16.68 -4.83 -5.11
CA ILE A 14 15.44 -4.81 -5.88
C ILE A 14 15.46 -3.48 -6.64
N SER A 15 15.87 -3.51 -7.90
CA SER A 15 15.78 -2.37 -8.79
C SER A 15 14.29 -2.16 -9.09
N LEU A 16 13.70 -1.18 -8.41
CA LEU A 16 12.43 -0.58 -8.80
C LEU A 16 12.68 0.15 -10.13
N LYS A 17 12.79 -0.60 -11.24
CA LYS A 17 12.68 -0.02 -12.57
C LYS A 17 11.37 0.76 -12.60
N GLU A 18 11.44 2.05 -12.84
CA GLU A 18 10.26 2.88 -13.09
C GLU A 18 9.54 2.29 -14.29
N TYR A 19 8.49 1.50 -14.05
CA TYR A 19 7.62 0.96 -15.09
C TYR A 19 6.56 2.02 -15.40
N PRO A 20 6.66 2.80 -16.50
CA PRO A 20 5.72 3.89 -16.75
C PRO A 20 4.36 3.41 -17.28
N THR A 21 4.16 2.09 -17.45
CA THR A 21 3.05 1.53 -18.22
C THR A 21 2.63 0.17 -17.67
N LEU A 22 1.59 0.10 -16.80
CA LEU A 22 0.67 -1.06 -16.64
C LEU A 22 -0.31 -0.96 -15.45
N ALA A 23 -0.24 0.08 -14.59
CA ALA A 23 -1.18 0.19 -13.48
C ALA A 23 -2.60 0.55 -13.96
N THR A 24 -3.59 -0.27 -13.60
CA THR A 24 -4.99 -0.03 -13.93
C THR A 24 -5.56 1.03 -12.99
N LYS A 25 -6.01 2.16 -13.53
CA LYS A 25 -6.71 3.17 -12.74
C LYS A 25 -8.04 2.63 -12.27
N ILE A 26 -8.31 2.75 -10.96
CA ILE A 26 -9.55 2.26 -10.36
C ILE A 26 -10.19 3.32 -9.47
N ALA A 27 -11.48 3.13 -9.23
CA ALA A 27 -12.21 3.94 -8.26
C ALA A 27 -11.77 3.63 -6.82
N ASN A 28 -12.03 4.59 -5.94
CA ASN A 28 -11.81 4.50 -4.51
C ASN A 28 -13.12 4.92 -3.82
N PRO A 29 -13.78 4.08 -3.01
CA PRO A 29 -13.32 2.79 -2.49
C PRO A 29 -13.20 1.66 -3.52
N VAL A 30 -12.31 0.71 -3.24
CA VAL A 30 -11.99 -0.46 -4.06
C VAL A 30 -12.81 -1.65 -3.61
N ASN A 31 -13.49 -2.32 -4.55
CA ASN A 31 -14.17 -3.59 -4.29
C ASN A 31 -13.21 -4.76 -4.51
N LEU A 32 -12.76 -5.38 -3.41
CA LEU A 32 -11.77 -6.47 -3.43
C LEU A 32 -12.33 -7.77 -4.05
N MET A 33 -13.66 -7.94 -4.09
CA MET A 33 -14.30 -9.13 -4.66
C MET A 33 -14.30 -9.14 -6.19
N ARG A 34 -14.06 -7.98 -6.82
CA ARG A 34 -13.99 -7.83 -8.28
C ARG A 34 -12.58 -7.53 -8.77
N LEU A 35 -11.62 -7.49 -7.85
CA LEU A 35 -10.27 -7.05 -8.14
C LEU A 35 -9.39 -8.24 -8.51
N ASP A 36 -8.75 -8.16 -9.67
CA ASP A 36 -7.74 -9.13 -10.09
C ASP A 36 -6.43 -8.88 -9.33
N LYS A 37 -6.16 -9.71 -8.30
CA LYS A 37 -5.00 -9.54 -7.41
C LYS A 37 -3.65 -9.75 -8.10
N THR A 38 -3.61 -10.20 -9.35
CA THR A 38 -2.36 -10.34 -10.13
C THR A 38 -1.91 -9.04 -10.78
N LYS A 39 -2.74 -7.99 -10.74
CA LYS A 39 -2.47 -6.71 -11.39
C LYS A 39 -2.02 -5.63 -10.40
N THR A 40 -1.39 -4.61 -10.95
CA THR A 40 -1.10 -3.35 -10.27
C THR A 40 -2.22 -2.35 -10.53
N PHE A 41 -2.61 -1.62 -9.49
CA PHE A 41 -3.69 -0.64 -9.52
C PHE A 41 -3.18 0.74 -9.17
N GLN A 42 -3.85 1.77 -9.68
CA GLN A 42 -3.54 3.16 -9.40
C GLN A 42 -4.77 3.91 -8.90
N ILE A 43 -4.58 4.71 -7.86
CA ILE A 43 -5.59 5.65 -7.37
C ILE A 43 -5.05 7.07 -7.56
N ASN A 44 -5.88 7.89 -8.19
CA ASN A 44 -5.62 9.30 -8.39
C ASN A 44 -6.64 10.11 -7.59
N THR A 45 -6.14 11.00 -6.75
CA THR A 45 -6.93 12.01 -6.05
C THR A 45 -6.22 13.35 -6.14
N ASP A 46 -6.89 14.42 -5.71
CA ASP A 46 -6.28 15.76 -5.68
C ASP A 46 -5.12 15.83 -4.67
N HIS A 47 -5.19 15.04 -3.60
CA HIS A 47 -4.21 15.05 -2.52
C HIS A 47 -3.10 14.01 -2.69
N TYR A 48 -3.29 12.96 -3.48
CA TYR A 48 -2.27 11.94 -3.68
C TYR A 48 -2.48 11.11 -4.95
N ILE A 49 -1.37 10.57 -5.47
CA ILE A 49 -1.33 9.55 -6.52
C ILE A 49 -0.50 8.40 -5.98
N LEU A 50 -1.10 7.20 -5.93
CA LEU A 50 -0.41 6.00 -5.48
C LEU A 50 -0.71 4.81 -6.39
N GLN A 51 0.23 3.88 -6.47
CA GLN A 51 0.00 2.56 -7.03
C GLN A 51 0.16 1.49 -5.96
N PHE A 52 -0.57 0.39 -6.12
CA PHE A 52 -0.47 -0.75 -5.22
C PHE A 52 -0.70 -2.08 -5.96
N PHE A 53 -0.24 -3.17 -5.36
CA PHE A 53 -0.47 -4.53 -5.80
C PHE A 53 -0.51 -5.47 -4.59
N PHE A 54 -1.01 -6.69 -4.80
CA PHE A 54 -1.06 -7.71 -3.75
C PHE A 54 0.18 -8.59 -3.81
N ASN A 55 0.81 -8.80 -2.65
CA ASN A 55 1.79 -9.86 -2.45
C ASN A 55 1.18 -10.86 -1.47
N GLY A 56 0.55 -11.92 -2.00
CA GLY A 56 -0.32 -12.78 -1.21
C GLY A 56 -1.54 -12.01 -0.68
N GLN A 57 -1.64 -11.88 0.64
CA GLN A 57 -2.69 -11.07 1.30
C GLN A 57 -2.22 -9.66 1.65
N ASN A 58 -0.91 -9.41 1.63
CA ASN A 58 -0.34 -8.11 1.97
C ASN A 58 -0.49 -7.16 0.79
N LEU A 59 -0.50 -5.87 1.11
CA LEU A 59 -0.58 -4.80 0.14
C LEU A 59 0.75 -4.06 0.09
N LEU A 60 1.33 -3.97 -1.10
CA LEU A 60 2.56 -3.23 -1.34
C LEU A 60 2.25 -2.10 -2.32
N GLY A 61 2.97 -0.99 -2.24
CA GLY A 61 2.73 0.11 -3.16
C GLY A 61 3.73 1.24 -3.07
N ILE A 62 3.56 2.21 -3.97
CA ILE A 62 4.42 3.39 -4.11
C ILE A 62 3.54 4.63 -4.17
N ILE A 63 3.91 5.67 -3.41
CA ILE A 63 3.25 6.98 -3.44
C ILE A 63 4.03 7.90 -4.37
N PHE A 64 3.47 8.18 -5.55
CA PHE A 64 4.11 9.04 -6.56
C PHE A 64 4.00 10.53 -6.24
N LYS A 65 2.85 10.92 -5.69
CA LYS A 65 2.56 12.31 -5.32
C LYS A 65 1.72 12.31 -4.06
N ARG A 66 1.97 13.25 -3.15
CA ARG A 66 1.10 13.51 -2.00
C ARG A 66 1.19 14.96 -1.52
N ASP A 67 0.12 15.40 -0.89
CA ASP A 67 0.11 16.55 0.00
C ASP A 67 0.86 16.19 1.28
N LEU A 68 1.96 16.89 1.56
CA LEU A 68 2.77 16.65 2.75
C LEU A 68 2.10 17.15 4.03
N SER A 69 1.10 18.01 3.94
CA SER A 69 0.35 18.49 5.12
C SER A 69 -0.65 17.47 5.64
N LYS A 70 -0.96 16.42 4.86
CA LYS A 70 -2.01 15.46 5.18
C LYS A 70 -1.48 14.04 5.38
N PRO A 71 -2.08 13.27 6.29
CA PRO A 71 -1.82 11.84 6.35
C PRO A 71 -2.50 11.15 5.16
N ILE A 72 -2.00 9.97 4.80
CA ILE A 72 -2.72 9.01 3.98
C ILE A 72 -3.03 7.78 4.83
N HIS A 73 -4.30 7.46 4.91
CA HIS A 73 -4.82 6.27 5.58
C HIS A 73 -5.22 5.23 4.56
N LEU A 74 -5.04 3.98 4.96
CA LEU A 74 -5.58 2.81 4.30
C LEU A 74 -6.56 2.15 5.27
N ARG A 75 -7.78 1.89 4.81
CA ARG A 75 -8.80 1.15 5.56
C ARG A 75 -9.19 -0.10 4.80
N TRP A 76 -8.99 -1.25 5.42
CA TRP A 76 -9.63 -2.50 5.01
C TRP A 76 -11.07 -2.47 5.50
N CYS A 77 -12.01 -2.61 4.57
CA CYS A 77 -13.43 -2.49 4.85
C CYS A 77 -14.09 -3.86 4.93
N PHE A 78 -14.91 -4.07 5.96
CA PHE A 78 -15.68 -5.31 6.09
C PHE A 78 -16.64 -5.48 4.90
N PHE A 79 -17.32 -4.41 4.51
CA PHE A 79 -18.22 -4.37 3.35
C PHE A 79 -17.58 -3.74 2.12
N ARG A 80 -18.01 -4.19 0.94
CA ARG A 80 -17.58 -3.66 -0.38
C ARG A 80 -17.87 -2.16 -0.58
N SER A 81 -18.88 -1.63 0.11
CA SER A 81 -19.26 -0.20 0.05
C SER A 81 -18.37 0.67 0.93
N CYS A 82 -17.57 0.09 1.82
CA CYS A 82 -16.77 0.82 2.79
C CYS A 82 -17.61 1.78 3.66
N GLU A 83 -18.85 1.41 3.96
CA GLU A 83 -19.59 1.99 5.09
C GLU A 83 -18.86 1.70 6.40
N GLU A 84 -18.93 2.64 7.34
CA GLU A 84 -18.22 2.50 8.61
C GLU A 84 -18.68 1.25 9.36
N ASN A 85 -17.71 0.43 9.77
CA ASN A 85 -17.98 -0.79 10.49
C ASN A 85 -16.98 -1.02 11.62
N PRO A 86 -17.41 -1.57 12.79
CA PRO A 86 -16.50 -1.92 13.87
C PRO A 86 -15.41 -2.94 13.49
N PHE A 87 -15.64 -3.73 12.43
CA PHE A 87 -14.69 -4.72 11.92
C PHE A 87 -13.75 -4.15 10.84
N ASP A 88 -13.80 -2.85 10.56
CA ASP A 88 -12.84 -2.22 9.67
C ASP A 88 -11.45 -2.12 10.33
N TYR A 89 -10.39 -2.25 9.53
CA TYR A 89 -9.03 -2.09 10.00
C TYR A 89 -8.35 -0.91 9.30
N LYS A 90 -7.94 0.10 10.08
CA LYS A 90 -7.33 1.34 9.58
C LYS A 90 -5.85 1.41 9.92
N VAL A 91 -5.04 1.83 8.97
CA VAL A 91 -3.59 1.98 9.08
C VAL A 91 -3.16 3.29 8.45
N VAL A 92 -2.10 3.90 8.97
CA VAL A 92 -1.47 5.08 8.36
C VAL A 92 -0.36 4.60 7.44
N ILE A 93 -0.43 4.93 6.15
CA ILE A 93 0.60 4.56 5.17
C ILE A 93 1.57 5.72 4.87
N ALA A 94 1.18 6.96 5.19
CA ALA A 94 2.07 8.12 5.17
C ALA A 94 1.64 9.15 6.21
N ASN A 95 2.57 9.64 7.02
CA ASN A 95 2.30 10.72 7.99
C ASN A 95 2.48 12.12 7.38
N PRO A 96 1.84 13.15 7.96
CA PRO A 96 2.12 14.54 7.63
C PRO A 96 3.58 14.89 7.90
N HIS A 97 4.16 15.76 7.08
CA HIS A 97 5.52 16.32 7.19
C HIS A 97 6.67 15.30 7.26
N GLN A 98 6.37 14.01 7.13
CA GLN A 98 7.38 12.98 7.09
C GLN A 98 8.11 13.04 5.75
N ALA A 99 9.43 13.17 5.80
CA ALA A 99 10.28 13.08 4.63
C ALA A 99 9.98 11.76 3.90
N PRO A 100 10.04 11.74 2.56
CA PRO A 100 9.81 10.52 1.81
C PRO A 100 10.78 9.45 2.33
N PHE A 101 10.25 8.27 2.69
CA PHE A 101 11.09 7.08 2.84
C PHE A 101 11.92 6.95 1.56
N LYS A 102 13.10 6.33 1.67
CA LYS A 102 14.14 6.27 0.64
C LYS A 102 13.61 5.96 -0.78
N ASP A 103 12.44 5.31 -0.91
CA ASP A 103 11.82 4.94 -2.19
C ASP A 103 10.28 5.21 -2.29
N ASN A 104 9.67 6.03 -1.42
CA ASN A 104 8.20 6.27 -1.39
C ASN A 104 7.32 5.01 -1.31
N PHE A 105 7.90 3.90 -0.89
CA PHE A 105 7.28 2.59 -0.82
C PHE A 105 6.52 2.41 0.50
N PHE A 106 5.38 1.73 0.45
CA PHE A 106 4.63 1.30 1.62
C PHE A 106 4.30 -0.19 1.55
N GLU A 107 4.28 -0.83 2.72
CA GLU A 107 3.79 -2.19 2.92
C GLU A 107 2.74 -2.18 4.03
N VAL A 108 1.58 -2.75 3.74
CA VAL A 108 0.52 -3.01 4.72
C VAL A 108 0.30 -4.51 4.81
N LYS A 109 0.66 -5.08 5.97
CA LYS A 109 0.41 -6.49 6.24
C LYS A 109 -1.09 -6.72 6.45
N TYR A 110 -1.58 -7.86 5.96
CA TYR A 110 -2.93 -8.29 6.28
C TYR A 110 -3.04 -8.51 7.80
N PRO A 111 -4.12 -8.03 8.46
CA PRO A 111 -4.20 -8.09 9.92
C PRO A 111 -4.21 -9.56 10.41
N PRO A 112 -3.31 -9.94 11.33
CA PRO A 112 -3.24 -11.30 11.82
C PRO A 112 -4.40 -11.61 12.78
N GLY A 113 -4.84 -12.87 12.82
CA GLY A 113 -5.81 -13.35 13.80
C GLY A 113 -7.27 -13.00 13.52
N LEU A 114 -7.61 -12.52 12.32
CA LEU A 114 -9.00 -12.27 11.92
C LEU A 114 -9.59 -13.50 11.22
N HIS A 115 -10.79 -13.91 11.64
CA HIS A 115 -11.55 -15.02 11.04
C HIS A 115 -12.45 -14.58 9.88
N TYR A 116 -12.46 -13.30 9.53
CA TYR A 116 -13.28 -12.75 8.46
C TYR A 116 -12.43 -12.17 7.33
N GLN A 117 -13.04 -12.04 6.15
CA GLN A 117 -12.41 -11.47 4.96
C GLN A 117 -12.93 -10.06 4.70
N PHE A 118 -12.01 -9.13 4.46
CA PHE A 118 -12.35 -7.80 4.00
C PHE A 118 -12.85 -7.84 2.55
N GLN A 119 -13.93 -7.11 2.29
CA GLN A 119 -14.54 -7.02 0.96
C GLN A 119 -14.19 -5.71 0.24
N GLY A 120 -13.72 -4.71 0.97
CA GLY A 120 -13.35 -3.41 0.43
C GLY A 120 -11.99 -2.93 0.90
N LEU A 121 -11.45 -1.96 0.17
CA LEU A 121 -10.23 -1.24 0.52
C LEU A 121 -10.45 0.24 0.20
N HIS A 122 -10.18 1.12 1.15
CA HIS A 122 -10.37 2.55 0.98
C HIS A 122 -9.10 3.30 1.35
N PHE A 123 -8.66 4.19 0.46
CA PHE A 123 -7.57 5.11 0.73
C PHE A 123 -8.16 6.49 1.01
N SER A 124 -7.73 7.15 2.08
CA SER A 124 -8.24 8.47 2.41
C SER A 124 -7.13 9.38 2.88
N SER A 125 -7.30 10.68 2.62
CA SER A 125 -6.42 11.70 3.17
C SER A 125 -7.19 12.46 4.25
N GLY A 126 -6.62 12.53 5.45
CA GLY A 126 -7.23 13.24 6.58
C GLY A 126 -6.91 14.74 6.55
N ASN A 127 -7.64 15.50 7.36
CA ASN A 127 -7.20 16.82 7.85
C ASN A 127 -6.63 16.66 9.26
#